data_AF-A0AB73C048-F1
#
_entry.id   AF-A0AB73C048-F1
#
_cell.length_a   1.000
_cell.length_b   1.000
_cell.length_c   1.000
_cell.angle_alpha   90.00
_cell.angle_beta   90.00
_cell.angle_gamma   90.00
#
_symmetry.space_group_name_H-M   'P 1'
#
loop_
_entity.id
_entity.type
_entity.pdbx_description
1 polymer ?
#
loop_
_entity_poly.entity_id
_entity_poly.type
_entity_poly.pdbx_seq_one_letter_code
_entity_poly.pdbx_strand_id
1 'polypeptide(L)'
;MIKIAIFTPKNSYNSIKKALEDIDCIKEYIFYDNLYTLGEIYRKIAHKYHGIITSGPIGYENIRTQIKITTPVYYLEISKSDLFKYLFETLKENPDIDFSRVYIDFIANDDKKYWLEDIFKNNEEPIFLPLDYSDPKLYENFKKNYLKLKQEKKIDYVLTRISNMLPFLEENKIPYRFLFPSENTIKETVLAAINDIKAQKFDKNQIVFGKLKGFNNVEEIENIIYNNCKNCILQKHRGNLNILLLKEDFLEGDINFLIKDKYKKNFFIGWGNGKNINEARFYAEEALKKNEESCGELVYMISQD
;
A
#
# COMPACT_ATOMS: atom_id res chain seq x y z
N MET A 1 4.58 -13.86 13.65
CA MET A 1 3.18 -13.40 13.49
C MET A 1 3.19 -12.00 12.90
N ILE A 2 2.29 -11.70 11.94
CA ILE A 2 2.19 -10.35 11.36
C ILE A 2 1.68 -9.39 12.45
N LYS A 3 2.28 -8.19 12.52
CA LYS A 3 1.91 -7.11 13.45
C LYS A 3 1.54 -5.88 12.64
N ILE A 4 0.31 -5.40 12.79
CA ILE A 4 -0.22 -4.21 12.11
C ILE A 4 -0.66 -3.14 13.11
N ALA A 5 -0.55 -1.87 12.72
CA ALA A 5 -1.21 -0.77 13.43
C ALA A 5 -2.45 -0.33 12.66
N ILE A 6 -3.53 -0.04 13.39
CA ILE A 6 -4.76 0.49 12.82
C ILE A 6 -4.92 1.92 13.32
N PHE A 7 -4.76 2.87 12.40
CA PHE A 7 -4.97 4.28 12.67
C PHE A 7 -6.44 4.56 12.49
N THR A 8 -7.15 4.87 13.57
CA THR A 8 -8.60 5.06 13.55
C THR A 8 -9.05 6.17 14.49
N PRO A 9 -10.04 6.99 14.12
CA PRO A 9 -10.76 7.81 15.08
C PRO A 9 -11.63 6.92 15.97
N LYS A 10 -12.04 7.44 17.14
CA LYS A 10 -12.80 6.68 18.15
C LYS A 10 -14.16 6.19 17.65
N ASN A 11 -14.84 6.96 16.82
CA ASN A 11 -16.16 6.63 16.26
C ASN A 11 -16.15 5.37 15.37
N SER A 12 -15.02 5.08 14.72
CA SER A 12 -14.87 3.96 13.77
C SER A 12 -14.34 2.70 14.45
N TYR A 13 -13.84 2.83 15.69
CA TYR A 13 -13.14 1.76 16.41
C TYR A 13 -13.98 0.51 16.60
N ASN A 14 -15.21 0.65 17.10
CA ASN A 14 -16.03 -0.51 17.46
C ASN A 14 -16.34 -1.38 16.22
N SER A 15 -16.67 -0.74 15.10
CA SER A 15 -16.92 -1.42 13.83
C SER A 15 -15.68 -2.16 13.33
N ILE A 16 -14.50 -1.53 13.37
CA ILE A 16 -13.25 -2.16 12.95
C ILE A 16 -12.84 -3.29 13.91
N LYS A 17 -12.97 -3.08 15.23
CA LYS A 17 -12.63 -4.08 16.25
C LYS A 17 -13.46 -5.34 16.06
N LYS A 18 -14.77 -5.18 15.92
CA LYS A 18 -15.70 -6.28 15.69
C LYS A 18 -15.37 -7.03 14.39
N ALA A 19 -15.12 -6.29 13.32
CA ALA A 19 -14.76 -6.88 12.04
C ALA A 19 -13.44 -7.66 12.08
N LEU A 20 -12.52 -7.36 13.00
CA LEU A 20 -11.18 -7.98 13.01
C LEU A 20 -10.96 -8.95 14.17
N GLU A 21 -12.02 -9.35 14.88
CA GLU A 21 -11.92 -10.22 16.06
C GLU A 21 -11.31 -11.59 15.73
N ASP A 22 -11.71 -12.19 14.60
CA ASP A 22 -11.33 -13.53 14.15
C ASP A 22 -10.08 -13.58 13.24
N ILE A 23 -9.49 -12.44 12.90
CA ILE A 23 -8.31 -12.37 12.02
C ILE A 23 -7.04 -12.73 12.80
N ASP A 24 -6.25 -13.72 12.34
CA ASP A 24 -5.00 -14.09 13.02
C ASP A 24 -3.84 -13.11 12.69
N CYS A 25 -3.74 -12.03 13.45
CA CYS A 25 -2.61 -11.12 13.48
C CYS A 25 -2.55 -10.29 14.78
N ILE A 26 -1.39 -9.72 15.10
CA ILE A 26 -1.26 -8.75 16.19
C ILE A 26 -1.78 -7.41 15.68
N LYS A 27 -2.83 -6.86 16.30
CA LYS A 27 -3.39 -5.55 15.97
C LYS A 27 -3.17 -4.58 17.13
N GLU A 28 -2.67 -3.40 16.82
CA GLU A 28 -2.57 -2.28 17.77
C GLU A 28 -3.40 -1.11 17.23
N TYR A 29 -4.30 -0.56 18.05
CA TYR A 29 -5.18 0.53 17.64
C TYR A 29 -4.59 1.87 18.10
N ILE A 30 -4.31 2.74 17.13
CA ILE A 30 -3.74 4.07 17.37
C ILE A 30 -4.81 5.09 17.07
N PHE A 31 -5.27 5.76 18.14
CA PHE A 31 -6.31 6.76 18.05
C PHE A 31 -5.74 8.11 17.64
N TYR A 32 -6.44 8.78 16.73
CA TYR A 32 -6.16 10.16 16.37
C TYR A 32 -7.46 10.96 16.32
N ASP A 33 -7.37 12.22 16.70
CA ASP A 33 -8.47 13.18 16.59
C ASP A 33 -8.28 14.14 15.40
N ASN A 34 -7.05 14.22 14.88
CA ASN A 34 -6.69 15.11 13.77
C ASN A 34 -5.84 14.37 12.72
N LEU A 35 -6.34 14.32 11.49
CA LEU A 35 -5.66 13.67 10.36
C LEU A 35 -4.29 14.28 10.07
N TYR A 36 -4.11 15.58 10.25
CA TYR A 36 -2.83 16.26 9.95
C TYR A 36 -1.69 15.84 10.87
N THR A 37 -1.97 15.10 11.95
CA THR A 37 -0.94 14.54 12.85
C THR A 37 -0.46 13.15 12.41
N LEU A 38 -1.11 12.53 11.42
CA LEU A 38 -0.86 11.14 11.06
C LEU A 38 0.53 10.90 10.48
N GLY A 39 1.09 11.84 9.71
CA GLY A 39 2.48 11.76 9.28
C GLY A 39 3.43 11.63 10.47
N GLU A 40 3.33 12.56 11.44
CA GLU A 40 4.18 12.53 12.64
C GLU A 40 4.01 11.26 13.48
N ILE A 41 2.78 10.78 13.63
CA ILE A 41 2.50 9.51 14.30
C ILE A 41 3.19 8.36 13.55
N TYR A 42 2.98 8.28 12.23
CA TYR A 42 3.60 7.28 11.37
C TYR A 42 5.12 7.26 11.53
N ARG A 43 5.79 8.42 11.40
CA ARG A 43 7.25 8.53 11.53
C ARG A 43 7.78 7.93 12.83
N LYS A 44 7.06 8.14 13.94
CA LYS A 44 7.49 7.70 15.27
C LYS A 44 7.31 6.20 15.51
N ILE A 45 6.35 5.55 14.86
CA ILE A 45 5.96 4.19 15.25
C ILE A 45 5.95 3.18 14.10
N ALA A 46 5.95 3.60 12.84
CA ALA A 46 5.77 2.72 11.68
C ALA A 46 6.75 1.55 11.67
N HIS A 47 8.03 1.80 12.00
CA HIS A 47 9.09 0.80 12.08
C HIS A 47 8.83 -0.36 13.07
N LYS A 48 7.85 -0.22 13.98
CA LYS A 48 7.46 -1.26 14.94
C LYS A 48 6.43 -2.24 14.39
N TYR A 49 5.94 -2.01 13.17
CA TYR A 49 4.87 -2.77 12.52
C TYR A 49 5.32 -3.27 11.15
N HIS A 50 4.64 -4.30 10.68
CA HIS A 50 4.82 -4.80 9.31
C HIS A 50 3.92 -4.06 8.31
N GLY A 51 2.88 -3.38 8.78
CA GLY A 51 1.96 -2.59 7.96
C GLY A 51 1.08 -1.69 8.81
N ILE A 52 0.61 -0.61 8.21
CA ILE A 52 -0.31 0.36 8.83
C ILE A 52 -1.62 0.36 8.03
N ILE A 53 -2.76 0.42 8.71
CA ILE A 53 -4.08 0.50 8.08
C ILE A 53 -4.80 1.74 8.61
N THR A 54 -5.17 2.66 7.73
CA THR A 54 -5.97 3.84 8.11
C THR A 54 -7.46 3.55 7.96
N SER A 55 -8.30 4.19 8.78
CA SER A 55 -9.76 3.99 8.73
C SER A 55 -10.45 4.55 7.48
N GLY A 56 -9.69 5.16 6.57
CA GLY A 56 -10.19 5.80 5.35
C GLY A 56 -9.05 6.34 4.48
N PRO A 57 -9.33 6.69 3.22
CA PRO A 57 -8.34 7.14 2.24
C PRO A 57 -7.65 8.45 2.63
N ILE A 58 -8.34 9.35 3.34
CA ILE A 58 -7.78 10.65 3.74
C ILE A 58 -6.58 10.47 4.68
N GLY A 59 -6.65 9.50 5.60
CA GLY A 59 -5.53 9.21 6.48
C GLY A 59 -4.32 8.69 5.71
N TYR A 60 -4.55 7.84 4.70
CA TYR A 60 -3.50 7.34 3.83
C TYR A 60 -2.83 8.47 3.03
N GLU A 61 -3.63 9.33 2.37
CA GLU A 61 -3.11 10.46 1.60
C GLU A 61 -2.36 11.46 2.47
N ASN A 62 -2.82 11.70 3.69
CA ASN A 62 -2.14 12.58 4.63
C ASN A 62 -0.73 12.07 5.00
N ILE A 63 -0.59 10.77 5.25
CA ILE A 63 0.72 10.17 5.55
C ILE A 63 1.61 10.23 4.31
N ARG A 64 1.09 9.79 3.16
CA ARG A 64 1.82 9.69 1.88
C ARG A 64 2.37 11.04 1.40
N THR A 65 1.64 12.13 1.61
CA THR A 65 2.03 13.47 1.16
C THR A 65 3.05 14.14 2.08
N GLN A 66 3.08 13.80 3.37
CA GLN A 66 3.99 14.40 4.35
C GLN A 66 5.31 13.66 4.48
N ILE A 67 5.32 12.32 4.31
CA ILE A 67 6.45 11.48 4.69
C ILE A 67 6.67 10.36 3.66
N LYS A 68 7.95 10.06 3.40
CA LYS A 68 8.34 8.87 2.63
C LYS A 68 7.90 7.59 3.36
N ILE A 69 7.04 6.82 2.71
CA ILE A 69 6.56 5.53 3.21
C ILE A 69 7.69 4.51 3.22
N THR A 70 7.98 3.94 4.39
CA THR A 70 8.98 2.86 4.58
C THR A 70 8.34 1.56 5.09
N THR A 71 7.20 1.67 5.76
CA THR A 71 6.30 0.57 6.15
C THR A 71 5.01 0.71 5.35
N PRO A 72 4.52 -0.35 4.67
CA PRO A 72 3.38 -0.22 3.78
C PRO A 72 2.13 0.29 4.53
N VAL A 73 1.38 1.17 3.87
CA VAL A 73 0.16 1.78 4.39
C VAL A 73 -0.99 1.38 3.50
N TYR A 74 -2.07 0.92 4.11
CA TYR A 74 -3.34 0.56 3.47
C TYR A 74 -4.44 1.41 4.06
N TYR A 75 -5.61 1.41 3.45
CA TYR A 75 -6.78 2.12 3.97
C TYR A 75 -8.05 1.29 3.81
N LEU A 76 -9.00 1.52 4.71
CA LEU A 76 -10.35 0.96 4.59
C LEU A 76 -11.17 1.80 3.61
N GLU A 77 -11.76 1.14 2.62
CA GLU A 77 -12.60 1.73 1.60
C GLU A 77 -13.96 1.04 1.58
N ILE A 78 -15.04 1.76 1.26
CA ILE A 78 -16.33 1.11 1.04
C ILE A 78 -16.29 0.40 -0.30
N SER A 79 -16.95 -0.75 -0.40
CA SER A 79 -17.21 -1.37 -1.69
C SER A 79 -18.35 -0.67 -2.43
N LYS A 80 -18.49 -0.90 -3.74
CA LYS A 80 -19.71 -0.52 -4.47
C LYS A 80 -20.96 -1.14 -3.83
N SER A 81 -20.85 -2.38 -3.35
CA SER A 81 -21.96 -3.06 -2.67
C SER A 81 -22.38 -2.34 -1.38
N ASP A 82 -21.41 -1.84 -0.61
CA ASP A 82 -21.72 -1.03 0.58
C ASP A 82 -22.41 0.27 0.17
N LEU A 83 -21.90 0.97 -0.85
CA LEU A 83 -22.52 2.20 -1.36
C LEU A 83 -23.98 1.96 -1.75
N PHE A 84 -24.25 0.94 -2.57
CA PHE A 84 -25.61 0.62 -3.01
C PHE A 84 -26.52 0.19 -1.87
N LYS A 85 -25.99 -0.54 -0.89
CA LYS A 85 -26.73 -0.86 0.33
C LYS A 85 -27.16 0.42 1.05
N TYR A 86 -26.25 1.36 1.29
CA TYR A 86 -26.58 2.63 1.95
C TYR A 86 -27.54 3.49 1.14
N LEU A 87 -27.41 3.54 -0.19
CA LEU A 87 -28.36 4.23 -1.06
C LEU A 87 -29.77 3.63 -0.94
N PHE A 88 -29.88 2.29 -0.97
CA PHE A 88 -31.15 1.59 -0.82
C PHE A 88 -31.78 1.82 0.56
N GLU A 89 -30.99 1.75 1.63
CA GLU A 89 -31.47 2.05 2.97
C GLU A 89 -31.92 3.52 3.11
N THR A 90 -31.20 4.45 2.48
CA THR A 90 -31.58 5.87 2.46
C THR A 90 -32.93 6.07 1.80
N LEU A 91 -33.16 5.44 0.65
CA LEU A 91 -34.45 5.48 -0.05
C LEU A 91 -35.56 4.81 0.75
N LYS A 92 -35.27 3.69 1.42
CA LYS A 92 -36.25 2.98 2.26
C LYS A 92 -36.71 3.84 3.45
N GLU A 93 -35.79 4.58 4.06
CA GLU A 93 -36.08 5.47 5.20
C GLU A 93 -36.66 6.82 4.76
N ASN A 94 -36.36 7.27 3.54
CA ASN A 94 -36.83 8.52 2.97
C ASN A 94 -37.36 8.27 1.54
N PRO A 95 -38.58 7.72 1.38
CA PRO A 95 -39.11 7.34 0.06
C PRO A 95 -39.23 8.50 -0.94
N ASP A 96 -39.43 9.72 -0.43
CA ASP A 96 -39.59 10.95 -1.22
C ASP A 96 -38.27 11.73 -1.40
N ILE A 97 -37.10 11.10 -1.13
CA ILE A 97 -35.81 11.78 -1.25
C ILE A 97 -35.56 12.25 -2.68
N ASP A 98 -35.24 13.53 -2.83
CA ASP A 98 -34.78 14.12 -4.09
C ASP A 98 -33.25 14.04 -4.16
N PHE A 99 -32.73 13.08 -4.94
CA PHE A 99 -31.29 12.90 -5.10
C PHE A 99 -30.60 14.12 -5.71
N SER A 100 -31.28 14.97 -6.48
CA SER A 100 -30.69 16.22 -6.99
C SER A 100 -30.36 17.23 -5.87
N ARG A 101 -30.88 16.99 -4.66
CA ARG A 101 -30.68 17.78 -3.44
C ARG A 101 -29.87 17.01 -2.39
N VAL A 102 -29.23 15.91 -2.79
CA VAL A 102 -28.29 15.14 -1.95
C VAL A 102 -26.87 15.58 -2.29
N TYR A 103 -26.07 15.91 -1.27
CA TYR A 103 -24.63 16.11 -1.43
C TYR A 103 -23.86 14.85 -1.05
N ILE A 104 -23.04 14.34 -1.96
CA ILE A 104 -22.13 13.22 -1.70
C ILE A 104 -20.71 13.79 -1.57
N ASP A 105 -20.17 13.76 -0.34
CA ASP A 105 -18.95 14.50 -0.01
C ASP A 105 -17.64 13.74 -0.26
N PHE A 106 -17.72 12.45 -0.59
CA PHE A 106 -16.57 11.55 -0.68
C PHE A 106 -16.31 11.02 -2.09
N ILE A 107 -17.09 11.47 -3.08
CA ILE A 107 -16.94 11.13 -4.50
C ILE A 107 -16.61 12.41 -5.25
N ALA A 108 -15.45 12.45 -5.91
CA ALA A 108 -15.10 13.54 -6.81
C ALA A 108 -15.98 13.48 -8.07
N ASN A 109 -16.24 14.63 -8.70
CA ASN A 109 -17.06 14.70 -9.91
C ASN A 109 -16.54 13.80 -11.04
N ASP A 110 -15.22 13.66 -11.18
CA ASP A 110 -14.61 12.84 -12.23
C ASP A 110 -14.71 11.33 -11.94
N ASP A 111 -14.91 10.96 -10.67
CA ASP A 111 -15.04 9.56 -10.22
C ASP A 111 -16.50 9.07 -10.20
N LYS A 112 -17.47 9.95 -10.47
CA LYS A 112 -18.90 9.63 -10.35
C LYS A 112 -19.31 8.42 -11.18
N LYS A 113 -18.79 8.30 -12.40
CA LYS A 113 -19.09 7.18 -13.31
C LYS A 113 -18.56 5.86 -12.78
N TYR A 114 -17.41 5.87 -12.09
CA TYR A 114 -16.90 4.66 -11.47
C TYR A 114 -17.80 4.19 -10.34
N TRP A 115 -18.25 5.10 -9.47
CA TRP A 115 -19.01 4.75 -8.28
C TRP A 115 -20.51 4.51 -8.52
N LEU A 116 -21.13 5.34 -9.35
CA LEU A 116 -22.58 5.41 -9.52
C LEU A 116 -23.03 5.05 -10.94
N GLU A 117 -22.08 4.77 -11.85
CA GLU A 117 -22.37 4.42 -13.24
C GLU A 117 -23.30 5.47 -13.88
N ASP A 118 -24.37 5.05 -14.55
CA ASP A 118 -25.36 5.94 -15.18
C ASP A 118 -26.72 5.85 -14.45
N ILE A 119 -26.72 5.65 -13.13
CA ILE A 119 -27.94 5.45 -12.32
C ILE A 119 -28.84 6.69 -12.30
N PHE A 120 -28.24 7.87 -12.24
CA PHE A 120 -28.98 9.13 -12.19
C PHE A 120 -29.04 9.78 -13.57
N LYS A 121 -30.22 10.28 -13.95
CA LYS A 121 -30.35 11.20 -15.08
C LYS A 121 -29.79 12.57 -14.68
N ASN A 122 -29.37 13.37 -15.65
CA ASN A 122 -28.72 14.68 -15.41
C ASN A 122 -29.50 15.62 -14.46
N ASN A 123 -30.83 15.55 -14.43
CA ASN A 123 -31.68 16.40 -13.57
C ASN A 123 -31.99 15.78 -12.19
N GLU A 124 -31.57 14.53 -11.96
CA GLU A 124 -31.79 13.76 -10.73
C GLU A 124 -30.46 13.52 -9.99
N GLU A 125 -29.36 14.01 -10.56
CA GLU A 125 -28.00 13.71 -10.12
C GLU A 125 -27.65 14.40 -8.79
N PRO A 126 -27.05 13.68 -7.82
CA PRO A 126 -26.53 14.30 -6.62
C PRO A 126 -25.52 15.41 -6.89
N ILE A 127 -25.40 16.30 -5.92
CA ILE A 127 -24.38 17.34 -5.95
C ILE A 127 -23.04 16.69 -5.67
N PHE A 128 -22.09 16.89 -6.57
CA PHE A 128 -20.67 16.56 -6.40
C PHE A 128 -19.86 17.85 -6.46
N LEU A 129 -18.88 17.98 -5.56
CA LEU A 129 -17.96 19.11 -5.54
C LEU A 129 -16.53 18.61 -5.75
N PRO A 130 -15.60 19.49 -6.18
CA PRO A 130 -14.18 19.15 -6.23
C PRO A 130 -13.70 18.60 -4.89
N LEU A 131 -12.97 17.49 -4.94
CA LEU A 131 -12.49 16.77 -3.78
C LEU A 131 -11.01 16.45 -3.97
N ASP A 132 -10.20 16.92 -3.03
CA ASP A 132 -8.78 16.62 -2.97
C ASP A 132 -8.41 16.23 -1.55
N TYR A 133 -8.17 14.94 -1.34
CA TYR A 133 -7.80 14.40 -0.03
C TYR A 133 -6.41 14.85 0.44
N SER A 134 -5.60 15.44 -0.44
CA SER A 134 -4.30 16.01 -0.08
C SER A 134 -4.37 17.45 0.43
N ASP A 135 -5.52 18.14 0.30
CA ASP A 135 -5.65 19.54 0.68
C ASP A 135 -5.52 19.73 2.22
N PRO A 136 -4.55 20.52 2.72
CA PRO A 136 -4.42 20.82 4.15
C PRO A 136 -5.60 21.60 4.75
N LYS A 137 -6.50 22.12 3.92
CA LYS A 137 -7.75 22.80 4.31
C LYS A 137 -8.99 21.97 4.03
N LEU A 138 -8.85 20.67 3.74
CA LEU A 138 -9.96 19.77 3.40
C LEU A 138 -11.16 19.89 4.35
N TYR A 139 -10.94 19.83 5.66
CA TYR A 139 -12.02 19.97 6.63
C TYR A 139 -12.70 21.34 6.62
N GLU A 140 -11.93 22.42 6.44
CA GLU A 140 -12.50 23.77 6.35
C GLU A 140 -13.27 23.96 5.05
N ASN A 141 -12.81 23.34 3.95
CA ASN A 141 -13.54 23.30 2.69
C ASN A 141 -14.86 22.53 2.82
N PHE A 142 -14.87 21.37 3.49
CA PHE A 142 -16.11 20.64 3.78
C PHE A 142 -17.10 21.49 4.57
N LYS A 143 -16.67 22.09 5.70
CA LYS A 143 -17.50 22.99 6.50
C LYS A 143 -18.10 24.12 5.66
N LYS A 144 -17.26 24.78 4.86
CA LYS A 144 -17.69 25.87 3.97
C LYS A 144 -18.71 25.39 2.94
N ASN A 145 -18.50 24.22 2.33
CA ASN A 145 -19.40 23.64 1.34
C ASN A 145 -20.76 23.29 1.95
N TYR A 146 -20.78 22.62 3.11
CA TYR A 146 -22.03 22.29 3.83
C TYR A 146 -22.84 23.55 4.14
N LEU A 147 -22.20 24.57 4.74
CA LEU A 147 -22.89 25.81 5.11
C LEU A 147 -23.41 26.56 3.88
N LYS A 148 -22.59 26.67 2.83
CA LYS A 148 -22.97 27.33 1.58
C LYS A 148 -24.18 26.64 0.94
N LEU A 149 -24.10 25.33 0.73
CA LEU A 149 -25.19 24.57 0.10
C LEU A 149 -26.48 24.64 0.94
N LYS A 150 -26.37 24.61 2.26
CA LYS A 150 -27.52 24.77 3.16
C LYS A 150 -28.13 26.17 3.07
N GLN A 151 -27.31 27.22 3.15
CA GLN A 151 -27.77 28.61 3.08
C GLN A 151 -28.45 28.93 1.75
N GLU A 152 -27.92 28.37 0.65
CA GLU A 152 -28.50 28.47 -0.70
C GLU A 152 -29.72 27.55 -0.90
N LYS A 153 -30.12 26.75 0.11
CA LYS A 153 -31.20 25.75 0.05
C LYS A 153 -31.04 24.74 -1.09
N LYS A 154 -29.80 24.38 -1.42
CA LYS A 154 -29.48 23.42 -2.48
C LYS A 154 -29.45 21.97 -2.02
N ILE A 155 -29.24 21.75 -0.73
CA ILE A 155 -29.21 20.41 -0.15
C ILE A 155 -30.28 20.25 0.92
N ASP A 156 -30.81 19.03 1.00
CA ASP A 156 -31.65 18.57 2.10
C ASP A 156 -30.98 17.43 2.89
N TYR A 157 -30.01 16.75 2.27
CA TYR A 157 -29.39 15.56 2.84
C TYR A 157 -27.93 15.43 2.41
N VAL A 158 -27.09 14.85 3.26
CA VAL A 158 -25.67 14.56 2.97
C VAL A 158 -25.39 13.06 3.10
N LEU A 159 -24.75 12.47 2.10
CA LEU A 159 -24.13 11.15 2.23
C LEU A 159 -22.65 11.38 2.50
N THR A 160 -22.21 11.01 3.70
CA THR A 160 -20.86 11.34 4.18
C THR A 160 -20.07 10.10 4.57
N ARG A 161 -18.77 10.10 4.28
CA ARG A 161 -17.79 9.16 4.86
C ARG A 161 -16.81 9.83 5.81
N ILE A 162 -17.01 11.11 6.07
CA ILE A 162 -16.07 11.94 6.81
C ILE A 162 -16.48 11.94 8.28
N SER A 163 -16.08 10.90 8.99
CA SER A 163 -16.53 10.65 10.37
C SER A 163 -16.19 11.79 11.36
N ASN A 164 -15.14 12.58 11.08
CA ASN A 164 -14.79 13.77 11.86
C ASN A 164 -15.74 14.97 11.61
N MET A 165 -16.55 14.95 10.55
CA MET A 165 -17.53 15.98 10.24
C MET A 165 -18.90 15.74 10.87
N LEU A 166 -19.15 14.55 11.44
CA LEU A 166 -20.46 14.22 12.03
C LEU A 166 -20.90 15.21 13.12
N PRO A 167 -20.04 15.58 14.11
CA PRO A 167 -20.43 16.57 15.12
C PRO A 167 -20.80 17.92 14.50
N PHE A 168 -20.08 18.35 13.47
CA PHE A 168 -20.37 19.60 12.76
C PHE A 168 -21.72 19.56 12.03
N LEU A 169 -22.04 18.44 11.36
CA LEU A 169 -23.32 18.25 10.68
C LEU A 169 -24.49 18.26 11.68
N GLU A 170 -24.31 17.63 12.85
CA GLU A 170 -25.28 17.61 13.95
C GLU A 170 -25.53 19.00 14.54
N GLU A 171 -24.46 19.70 14.94
CA GLU A 171 -24.52 21.05 15.50
C GLU A 171 -25.21 22.03 14.54
N ASN A 172 -24.94 21.89 13.25
CA ASN A 172 -25.53 22.73 12.21
C ASN A 172 -26.87 22.21 11.71
N LYS A 173 -27.45 21.14 12.29
CA LYS A 173 -28.75 20.56 11.89
C LYS A 173 -28.83 20.29 10.38
N ILE A 174 -27.82 19.62 9.84
CA ILE A 174 -27.78 19.15 8.45
C ILE A 174 -28.07 17.65 8.47
N PRO A 175 -29.20 17.19 7.90
CA PRO A 175 -29.50 15.77 7.82
C PRO A 175 -28.42 15.02 7.03
N TYR A 176 -28.01 13.86 7.55
CA TYR A 176 -26.96 13.08 6.92
C TYR A 176 -27.13 11.57 7.14
N ARG A 177 -26.50 10.78 6.26
CA ARG A 177 -26.18 9.36 6.50
C ARG A 177 -24.68 9.19 6.48
N PHE A 178 -24.14 8.58 7.52
CA PHE A 178 -22.73 8.18 7.55
C PHE A 178 -22.57 6.79 6.92
N LEU A 179 -21.68 6.71 5.94
CA LEU A 179 -21.33 5.48 5.25
C LEU A 179 -19.99 4.96 5.82
N PHE A 180 -19.98 3.71 6.24
CA PHE A 180 -18.79 3.01 6.72
C PHE A 180 -18.72 1.62 6.11
N PRO A 181 -17.51 1.09 5.77
CA PRO A 181 -17.38 -0.23 5.18
C PRO A 181 -18.00 -1.30 6.08
N SER A 182 -18.63 -2.31 5.45
CA SER A 182 -19.19 -3.44 6.17
C SER A 182 -18.09 -4.26 6.86
N GLU A 183 -18.49 -5.09 7.83
CA GLU A 183 -17.57 -6.00 8.51
C GLU A 183 -16.81 -6.90 7.52
N ASN A 184 -17.49 -7.39 6.47
CA ASN A 184 -16.87 -8.21 5.44
C ASN A 184 -15.83 -7.41 4.63
N THR A 185 -16.17 -6.21 4.18
CA THR A 185 -15.24 -5.35 3.45
C THR A 185 -14.01 -5.02 4.28
N ILE A 186 -14.18 -4.69 5.57
CA ILE A 186 -13.06 -4.47 6.48
C ILE A 186 -12.18 -5.72 6.57
N LYS A 187 -12.78 -6.91 6.78
CA LYS A 187 -12.05 -8.18 6.84
C LYS A 187 -11.25 -8.44 5.58
N GLU A 188 -11.88 -8.32 4.42
CA GLU A 188 -11.26 -8.56 3.11
C GLU A 188 -10.08 -7.63 2.86
N THR A 189 -10.25 -6.33 3.12
CA THR A 189 -9.16 -5.34 2.99
C THR A 189 -7.97 -5.68 3.90
N VAL A 190 -8.23 -6.02 5.17
CA VAL A 190 -7.15 -6.34 6.11
C VAL A 190 -6.47 -7.67 5.75
N LEU A 191 -7.20 -8.68 5.31
CA LEU A 191 -6.63 -9.94 4.83
C LEU A 191 -5.78 -9.74 3.58
N ALA A 192 -6.24 -8.93 2.63
CA ALA A 192 -5.47 -8.56 1.45
C ALA A 192 -4.16 -7.85 1.84
N ALA A 193 -4.23 -6.88 2.76
CA ALA A 193 -3.04 -6.20 3.29
C ALA A 193 -2.06 -7.17 3.97
N ILE A 194 -2.56 -8.11 4.79
CA ILE A 194 -1.72 -9.14 5.43
C ILE A 194 -1.03 -10.03 4.38
N ASN A 195 -1.74 -10.41 3.32
CA ASN A 195 -1.18 -11.24 2.26
C ASN A 195 -0.13 -10.48 1.46
N ASP A 196 -0.36 -9.21 1.14
CA ASP A 196 0.62 -8.35 0.48
C ASP A 196 1.88 -8.17 1.35
N ILE A 197 1.73 -7.90 2.64
CA ILE A 197 2.87 -7.82 3.58
C ILE A 197 3.66 -9.14 3.62
N LYS A 198 2.97 -10.29 3.64
CA LYS A 198 3.62 -11.61 3.58
C LYS A 198 4.36 -11.80 2.26
N ALA A 199 3.77 -11.42 1.14
CA ALA A 199 4.37 -11.53 -0.18
C ALA A 199 5.63 -10.66 -0.31
N GLN A 200 5.58 -9.40 0.14
CA GLN A 200 6.74 -8.51 0.17
C GLN A 200 7.88 -9.05 1.02
N LYS A 201 7.55 -9.59 2.21
CA LYS A 201 8.56 -10.21 3.08
C LYS A 201 9.16 -11.48 2.44
N PHE A 202 8.33 -12.27 1.77
CA PHE A 202 8.80 -13.46 1.06
C PHE A 202 9.72 -13.09 -0.10
N ASP A 203 9.36 -12.07 -0.90
CA ASP A 203 10.17 -11.60 -2.02
C ASP A 203 11.56 -11.11 -1.58
N LYS A 204 11.61 -10.29 -0.52
CA LYS A 204 12.88 -9.82 0.07
C LYS A 204 13.76 -10.95 0.59
N ASN A 205 13.14 -11.99 1.16
CA ASN A 205 13.82 -13.16 1.70
C ASN A 205 14.15 -14.23 0.65
N GLN A 206 13.90 -13.99 -0.64
CA GLN A 206 14.37 -14.88 -1.69
C GLN A 206 15.90 -14.93 -1.71
N ILE A 207 16.41 -16.04 -2.22
CA ILE A 207 17.83 -16.34 -2.24
C ILE A 207 18.37 -16.01 -3.62
N VAL A 208 19.41 -15.19 -3.66
CA VAL A 208 20.22 -14.97 -4.86
C VAL A 208 21.49 -15.80 -4.75
N PHE A 209 21.73 -16.64 -5.76
CA PHE A 209 22.95 -17.39 -5.94
C PHE A 209 23.74 -16.81 -7.11
N GLY A 210 25.00 -16.48 -6.89
CA GLY A 210 25.96 -16.06 -7.91
C GLY A 210 26.99 -17.13 -8.16
N LYS A 211 27.30 -17.40 -9.42
CA LYS A 211 28.39 -18.29 -9.82
C LYS A 211 29.31 -17.56 -10.77
N LEU A 212 30.56 -17.38 -10.37
CA LEU A 212 31.59 -16.68 -11.13
C LEU A 212 32.65 -17.67 -11.59
N LYS A 213 33.21 -17.45 -12.79
CA LYS A 213 34.37 -18.18 -13.33
C LYS A 213 35.31 -17.25 -14.10
N GLY A 214 36.55 -17.70 -14.31
CA GLY A 214 37.49 -17.05 -15.23
C GLY A 214 38.10 -15.76 -14.70
N PHE A 215 38.02 -15.49 -13.41
CA PHE A 215 38.60 -14.32 -12.76
C PHE A 215 40.04 -14.59 -12.29
N ASN A 216 40.89 -13.56 -12.37
CA ASN A 216 42.31 -13.67 -12.06
C ASN A 216 42.65 -13.43 -10.58
N ASN A 217 41.79 -12.70 -9.84
CA ASN A 217 42.02 -12.36 -8.43
C ASN A 217 40.73 -12.55 -7.62
N VAL A 218 40.69 -13.62 -6.81
CA VAL A 218 39.52 -13.95 -5.98
C VAL A 218 39.34 -12.95 -4.85
N GLU A 219 40.43 -12.57 -4.18
CA GLU A 219 40.41 -11.74 -2.96
C GLU A 219 39.80 -10.36 -3.23
N GLU A 220 40.03 -9.84 -4.43
CA GLU A 220 39.51 -8.54 -4.82
C GLU A 220 37.98 -8.56 -5.05
N ILE A 221 37.44 -9.65 -5.57
CA ILE A 221 35.97 -9.84 -5.69
C ILE A 221 35.36 -9.99 -4.29
N GLU A 222 36.01 -10.74 -3.41
CA GLU A 222 35.55 -10.90 -2.02
C GLU A 222 35.49 -9.56 -1.31
N ASN A 223 36.52 -8.72 -1.46
CA ASN A 223 36.53 -7.38 -0.88
C ASN A 223 35.37 -6.51 -1.37
N ILE A 224 35.01 -6.58 -2.66
CA ILE A 224 33.83 -5.87 -3.18
C ILE A 224 32.56 -6.37 -2.48
N ILE A 225 32.40 -7.68 -2.37
CA ILE A 225 31.19 -8.26 -1.80
C ILE A 225 31.09 -7.96 -0.31
N TYR A 226 32.15 -8.19 0.47
CA TYR A 226 32.14 -7.92 1.91
C TYR A 226 31.96 -6.44 2.25
N ASN A 227 32.45 -5.52 1.41
CA ASN A 227 32.26 -4.09 1.62
C ASN A 227 30.83 -3.62 1.31
N ASN A 228 30.10 -4.32 0.44
CA ASN A 228 28.78 -3.88 -0.05
C ASN A 228 27.63 -4.82 0.33
N CYS A 229 27.91 -5.98 0.92
CA CYS A 229 26.93 -6.97 1.33
C CYS A 229 27.32 -7.55 2.70
N LYS A 230 26.54 -7.21 3.73
CA LYS A 230 26.81 -7.65 5.11
C LYS A 230 26.41 -9.11 5.35
N ASN A 231 25.42 -9.60 4.60
CA ASN A 231 24.85 -10.94 4.78
C ASN A 231 25.07 -11.80 3.54
N CYS A 232 26.32 -12.14 3.27
CA CYS A 232 26.70 -13.04 2.19
C CYS A 232 27.50 -14.25 2.70
N ILE A 233 27.37 -15.36 1.97
CA ILE A 233 28.22 -16.55 2.13
C ILE A 233 28.97 -16.75 0.83
N LEU A 234 30.30 -16.80 0.93
CA LEU A 234 31.20 -17.03 -0.19
C LEU A 234 31.78 -18.44 -0.09
N GLN A 235 31.78 -19.16 -1.21
CA GLN A 235 32.38 -20.48 -1.29
C GLN A 235 33.31 -20.58 -2.51
N LYS A 236 34.60 -20.82 -2.24
CA LYS A 236 35.65 -20.95 -3.27
C LYS A 236 35.78 -22.40 -3.72
N HIS A 237 35.87 -22.59 -5.03
CA HIS A 237 36.17 -23.89 -5.65
C HIS A 237 37.03 -23.68 -6.89
N ARG A 238 38.31 -24.11 -6.88
CA ARG A 238 39.28 -24.09 -8.01
C ARG A 238 38.83 -23.30 -9.26
N GLY A 239 39.08 -21.99 -9.27
CA GLY A 239 38.77 -21.10 -10.40
C GLY A 239 37.31 -20.60 -10.48
N ASN A 240 36.48 -20.97 -9.50
CA ASN A 240 35.09 -20.58 -9.36
C ASN A 240 34.82 -19.96 -7.98
N LEU A 241 33.91 -19.00 -7.94
CA LEU A 241 33.40 -18.40 -6.72
C LEU A 241 31.88 -18.51 -6.73
N ASN A 242 31.33 -19.13 -5.68
CA ASN A 242 29.91 -19.14 -5.42
C ASN A 242 29.59 -18.07 -4.38
N ILE A 243 28.50 -17.36 -4.60
CA ILE A 243 28.01 -16.29 -3.73
C ILE A 243 26.56 -16.63 -3.38
N LEU A 244 26.24 -16.65 -2.10
CA LEU A 244 24.87 -16.81 -1.62
C LEU A 244 24.51 -15.60 -0.77
N LEU A 245 23.39 -14.95 -1.10
CA LEU A 245 22.90 -13.80 -0.34
C LEU A 245 21.37 -13.70 -0.48
N LEU A 246 20.75 -12.83 0.33
CA LEU A 246 19.35 -12.50 0.16
C LEU A 246 19.17 -11.54 -1.02
N LYS A 247 17.99 -11.58 -1.65
CA LYS A 247 17.63 -10.69 -2.76
C LYS A 247 17.70 -9.22 -2.35
N GLU A 248 17.28 -8.88 -1.13
CA GLU A 248 17.39 -7.52 -0.59
C GLU A 248 18.85 -7.04 -0.55
N ASP A 249 19.76 -7.82 0.03
CA ASP A 249 21.19 -7.47 0.09
C ASP A 249 21.83 -7.41 -1.31
N PHE A 250 21.37 -8.22 -2.26
CA PHE A 250 21.87 -8.21 -3.64
C PHE A 250 21.53 -6.91 -4.36
N LEU A 251 20.30 -6.44 -4.17
CA LEU A 251 19.79 -5.21 -4.78
C LEU A 251 20.37 -3.97 -4.10
N GLU A 252 20.40 -3.93 -2.76
CA GLU A 252 20.94 -2.78 -2.03
C GLU A 252 22.44 -2.60 -2.23
N GLY A 253 23.19 -3.70 -2.36
CA GLY A 253 24.64 -3.66 -2.56
C GLY A 253 25.08 -3.42 -4.01
N ASP A 254 24.15 -3.34 -4.98
CA ASP A 254 24.44 -3.22 -6.42
C ASP A 254 25.53 -4.21 -6.91
N ILE A 255 25.55 -5.42 -6.32
CA ILE A 255 26.69 -6.34 -6.38
C ILE A 255 27.05 -6.71 -7.84
N ASN A 256 26.04 -6.95 -8.66
CA ASN A 256 26.25 -7.25 -10.08
C ASN A 256 26.90 -6.09 -10.84
N PHE A 257 26.47 -4.85 -10.58
CA PHE A 257 27.03 -3.67 -11.22
C PHE A 257 28.50 -3.47 -10.80
N LEU A 258 28.78 -3.54 -9.50
CA LEU A 258 30.14 -3.34 -8.97
C LEU A 258 31.16 -4.36 -9.49
N ILE A 259 30.77 -5.64 -9.57
CA ILE A 259 31.66 -6.68 -10.10
C ILE A 259 31.89 -6.45 -11.61
N LYS A 260 30.85 -6.07 -12.36
CA LYS A 260 30.97 -5.80 -13.81
C LYS A 260 31.85 -4.58 -14.12
N ASP A 261 31.63 -3.46 -13.44
CA ASP A 261 32.37 -2.22 -13.69
C ASP A 261 33.89 -2.47 -13.54
N LYS A 262 34.24 -3.29 -12.54
CA LYS A 262 35.63 -3.60 -12.23
C LYS A 262 36.29 -4.59 -13.20
N TYR A 263 35.59 -5.66 -13.60
CA TYR A 263 36.19 -6.76 -14.37
C TYR A 263 35.80 -6.81 -15.86
N LYS A 264 34.86 -5.96 -16.31
CA LYS A 264 34.41 -5.85 -17.71
C LYS A 264 34.11 -7.23 -18.32
N LYS A 265 34.74 -7.61 -19.44
CA LYS A 265 34.51 -8.88 -20.16
C LYS A 265 35.46 -10.03 -19.74
N ASN A 266 36.29 -9.84 -18.72
CA ASN A 266 37.35 -10.80 -18.38
C ASN A 266 36.92 -11.92 -17.43
N PHE A 267 35.61 -12.18 -17.30
CA PHE A 267 35.07 -13.22 -16.42
C PHE A 267 33.68 -13.63 -16.88
N PHE A 268 33.21 -14.77 -16.39
CA PHE A 268 31.85 -15.25 -16.60
C PHE A 268 31.07 -15.22 -15.29
N ILE A 269 29.80 -14.82 -15.36
CA ILE A 269 28.93 -14.72 -14.19
C ILE A 269 27.49 -15.10 -14.53
N GLY A 270 26.89 -15.91 -13.65
CA GLY A 270 25.47 -16.22 -13.67
C GLY A 270 24.83 -15.92 -12.31
N TRP A 271 23.70 -15.22 -12.34
CA TRP A 271 22.88 -14.97 -11.16
C TRP A 271 21.56 -15.74 -11.25
N GLY A 272 21.17 -16.41 -10.18
CA GLY A 272 19.90 -17.09 -10.06
C GLY A 272 19.16 -16.64 -8.83
N ASN A 273 17.89 -16.25 -8.99
CA ASN A 273 17.01 -15.89 -7.89
C ASN A 273 15.96 -17.00 -7.66
N GLY A 274 15.88 -17.54 -6.45
CA GLY A 274 15.00 -18.65 -6.12
C GLY A 274 14.41 -18.57 -4.72
N LYS A 275 13.34 -19.33 -4.50
CA LYS A 275 12.64 -19.43 -3.20
C LYS A 275 13.44 -20.26 -2.18
N ASN A 276 14.42 -21.02 -2.66
CA ASN A 276 15.34 -21.81 -1.86
C ASN A 276 16.71 -21.92 -2.56
N ILE A 277 17.71 -22.45 -1.84
CA ILE A 277 19.10 -22.53 -2.32
C ILE A 277 19.22 -23.38 -3.59
N ASN A 278 18.48 -24.49 -3.68
CA ASN A 278 18.59 -25.39 -4.83
C ASN A 278 18.08 -24.74 -6.12
N GLU A 279 16.93 -24.06 -6.02
CA GLU A 279 16.34 -23.30 -7.12
C GLU A 279 17.24 -22.15 -7.57
N ALA A 280 17.70 -21.33 -6.62
CA ALA A 280 18.61 -20.22 -6.91
C ALA A 280 19.91 -20.71 -7.59
N ARG A 281 20.49 -21.81 -7.09
CA ARG A 281 21.68 -22.42 -7.69
C ARG A 281 21.42 -22.93 -9.11
N PHE A 282 20.31 -23.63 -9.32
CA PHE A 282 19.93 -24.12 -10.64
C PHE A 282 19.84 -22.96 -11.66
N TYR A 283 19.14 -21.89 -11.31
CA TYR A 283 19.02 -20.71 -12.17
C TYR A 283 20.35 -19.99 -12.39
N ALA A 284 21.22 -19.94 -11.38
CA ALA A 284 22.55 -19.35 -11.52
C ALA A 284 23.43 -20.13 -12.50
N GLU A 285 23.31 -21.46 -12.53
CA GLU A 285 24.02 -22.31 -13.47
C GLU A 285 23.53 -22.14 -14.90
N GLU A 286 22.21 -22.06 -15.10
CA GLU A 286 21.62 -21.76 -16.40
C GLU A 286 22.01 -20.36 -16.89
N ALA A 287 22.03 -19.38 -16.00
CA ALA A 287 22.46 -18.01 -16.31
C ALA A 287 23.93 -17.95 -16.71
N LEU A 288 24.77 -18.71 -16.00
CA LEU A 288 26.20 -18.79 -16.30
C LEU A 288 26.46 -19.42 -17.67
N LYS A 289 25.75 -20.49 -18.03
CA LYS A 289 25.88 -21.12 -19.37
C LYS A 289 25.58 -20.11 -20.49
N LYS A 290 24.49 -19.35 -20.37
CA LYS A 290 24.14 -18.30 -21.34
C LYS A 290 25.17 -17.18 -21.40
N ASN A 291 25.77 -16.85 -20.25
CA ASN A 291 26.85 -15.86 -20.20
C ASN A 291 28.14 -16.38 -20.87
N GLU A 292 28.48 -17.66 -20.67
CA GLU A 292 29.58 -18.34 -21.36
C GLU A 292 29.34 -18.39 -22.89
N GLU A 293 28.14 -18.77 -23.34
CA GLU A 293 27.74 -18.81 -24.75
C GLU A 293 27.79 -17.44 -25.44
N SER A 294 27.52 -16.37 -24.70
CA SER A 294 27.61 -14.99 -25.19
C SER A 294 28.99 -14.35 -24.99
N CYS A 295 30.02 -15.15 -24.66
CA CYS A 295 31.38 -14.65 -24.41
C CYS A 295 31.44 -13.50 -23.38
N GLY A 296 30.60 -13.58 -22.34
CA GLY A 296 30.55 -12.59 -21.26
C GLY A 296 29.72 -11.33 -21.58
N GLU A 297 29.09 -11.22 -22.76
CA GLU A 297 28.34 -10.02 -23.15
C GLU A 297 26.99 -9.90 -22.44
N LEU A 298 26.30 -11.01 -22.21
CA LEU A 298 24.96 -11.03 -21.64
C LEU A 298 24.98 -11.57 -20.22
N VAL A 299 24.63 -10.76 -19.23
CA VAL A 299 24.46 -11.23 -17.85
C VAL A 299 22.99 -11.19 -17.49
N TYR A 300 22.48 -12.37 -17.17
CA TYR A 300 21.10 -12.57 -16.77
C TYR A 300 21.04 -12.84 -15.28
N MET A 301 20.03 -12.28 -14.64
CA MET A 301 19.42 -12.94 -13.49
C MET A 301 18.30 -13.82 -14.06
N ILE A 302 18.37 -15.12 -13.81
CA ILE A 302 17.27 -16.04 -14.12
C ILE A 302 16.47 -16.27 -12.83
N SER A 303 15.15 -16.22 -12.95
CA SER A 303 14.20 -16.60 -11.91
C SER A 303 13.07 -17.42 -12.52
N GLN A 304 12.22 -17.99 -11.66
CA GLN A 304 10.92 -18.49 -12.10
C GLN A 304 10.05 -17.29 -12.54
N ASP A 305 9.37 -17.40 -13.68
CA ASP A 305 8.30 -16.47 -14.09
C ASP A 305 7.10 -16.56 -13.12
#